data_AF-A0A960WE78-F1
#
_entry.id   AF-A0A960WE78-F1
#
_cell.length_a   1.000
_cell.length_b   1.000
_cell.length_c   1.000
_cell.angle_alpha   90.00
_cell.angle_beta   90.00
_cell.angle_gamma   90.00
#
_symmetry.space_group_name_H-M   'P 1'
#
loop_
_entity.id
_entity.type
_entity.pdbx_description
1 polymer ?
#
loop_
_entity_poly.entity_id
_entity_poly.type
_entity_poly.pdbx_seq_one_letter_code
_entity_poly.pdbx_strand_id
1 'polypeptide(L)' 'KTMNERLSGELIDDANNTGAAIKKKEDTHKMAEANKAFAHYRW' A
#
# COMPACT_ATOMS: atom_id res chain seq x y z
N LYS A 1 17.01 -1.82 19.12
CA LYS A 1 16.19 -2.77 18.34
C LYS A 1 16.75 -2.77 16.94
N THR A 2 17.44 -3.86 16.59
CA THR A 2 18.36 -3.94 15.45
C THR A 2 17.57 -4.07 14.14
N MET A 3 18.13 -3.57 13.05
CA MET A 3 17.57 -3.61 11.69
C MET A 3 17.06 -5.01 11.29
N ASN A 4 17.68 -6.04 11.87
CA ASN A 4 17.39 -7.46 11.63
C ASN A 4 15.98 -7.87 12.11
N GLU A 5 15.53 -7.37 13.27
CA GLU A 5 14.18 -7.63 13.79
C GLU A 5 13.11 -6.93 12.95
N ARG A 6 13.43 -5.75 12.41
CA ARG A 6 12.52 -5.00 11.53
C ARG A 6 12.35 -5.70 10.18
N LEU A 7 13.47 -6.18 9.60
CA LEU A 7 13.45 -6.88 8.32
C LEU A 7 12.72 -8.22 8.40
N SER A 8 12.90 -8.97 9.48
CA SER A 8 12.20 -10.24 9.68
C SER A 8 10.71 -10.03 9.95
N GLY A 9 10.32 -8.96 10.65
CA GLY A 9 8.92 -8.54 10.76
C GLY A 9 8.31 -8.18 9.41
N GLU A 10 8.99 -7.37 8.60
CA GLU A 10 8.52 -7.00 7.25
C GLU A 10 8.36 -8.21 6.33
N LEU A 11 9.29 -9.18 6.39
CA LEU A 11 9.21 -10.39 5.58
C LEU A 11 8.00 -11.27 5.94
N ILE A 12 7.67 -11.36 7.24
CA ILE A 12 6.50 -12.11 7.72
C ILE A 12 5.20 -11.39 7.36
N ASP A 13 5.17 -10.07 7.47
CA ASP A 13 4.03 -9.23 7.11
C ASP A 13 3.73 -9.31 5.60
N ASP A 14 4.78 -9.30 4.77
CA ASP A 14 4.68 -9.50 3.32
C ASP A 14 4.17 -10.91 2.97
N ALA A 15 4.66 -11.95 3.64
CA ALA A 15 4.20 -13.33 3.43
C ALA A 15 2.70 -13.50 3.77
N ASN A 16 2.21 -12.77 4.78
CA ASN A 16 0.81 -12.77 5.16
C ASN A 16 -0.07 -11.86 4.29
N ASN A 17 0.44 -11.33 3.17
CA ASN A 17 -0.24 -10.33 2.34
C ASN A 17 -0.75 -9.12 3.15
N THR A 18 -0.16 -8.90 4.32
CA THR A 18 -0.59 -7.89 5.30
C THR A 18 0.59 -6.95 5.53
N GLY A 19 1.09 -6.36 4.44
CA GLY A 19 2.21 -5.43 4.46
C GLY A 19 1.77 -3.99 4.24
N ALA A 20 2.59 -3.03 4.70
CA ALA A 20 2.41 -1.61 4.37
C ALA A 20 2.34 -1.38 2.85
N ALA A 21 3.00 -2.25 2.06
CA ALA A 21 2.96 -2.25 0.61
C ALA A 21 1.56 -2.58 0.04
N ILE A 22 0.88 -3.59 0.58
CA ILE A 22 -0.47 -3.99 0.15
C ILE A 22 -1.49 -2.91 0.54
N LYS A 23 -1.41 -2.41 1.78
CA LYS A 23 -2.28 -1.32 2.24
C LYS A 23 -2.14 -0.07 1.36
N LYS A 24 -0.90 0.30 1.02
CA LYS A 24 -0.63 1.45 0.12
C LYS A 24 -1.19 1.22 -1.29
N LYS A 25 -1.13 0.00 -1.81
CA LYS A 25 -1.74 -0.37 -3.10
C LYS A 25 -3.27 -0.24 -3.04
N GLU A 26 -3.91 -0.80 -2.02
CA GLU A 26 -5.37 -0.72 -1.85
C GLU A 26 -5.85 0.72 -1.65
N ASP A 27 -5.16 1.51 -0.83
CA ASP A 27 -5.48 2.92 -0.60
C ASP A 27 -5.35 3.73 -1.90
N THR A 28 -4.33 3.44 -2.71
CA THR A 28 -4.16 4.07 -4.04
C THR A 28 -5.28 3.67 -4.99
N HIS A 29 -5.72 2.41 -4.99
CA HIS A 29 -6.83 1.96 -5.82
C HIS A 29 -8.16 2.62 -5.41
N LYS A 30 -8.49 2.65 -4.12
CA LYS A 30 -9.70 3.33 -3.61
C LYS A 30 -9.67 4.82 -3.91
N MET A 31 -8.51 5.46 -3.78
CA MET A 31 -8.33 6.87 -4.10
C MET A 31 -8.47 7.14 -5.61
N ALA A 32 -8.02 6.23 -6.46
CA ALA A 32 -8.21 6.33 -7.91
C ALA A 32 -9.70 6.17 -8.30
N GLU A 33 -10.44 5.28 -7.64
CA GLU A 33 -11.89 5.14 -7.84
C GLU A 33 -12.67 6.37 -7.36
N ALA A 34 -12.30 6.93 -6.21
CA ALA A 34 -12.90 8.16 -5.68
C ALA A 34 -12.63 9.37 -6.59
N ASN A 35 -11.44 9.45 -7.19
CA ASN A 35 -11.07 10.52 -8.12
C ASN A 35 -11.50 10.26 -9.57
N LYS A 36 -12.24 9.18 -9.85
CA LYS A 36 -12.77 8.88 -11.18
C LYS A 36 -13.67 10.01 -11.71
N ALA A 37 -14.39 10.69 -10.82
CA ALA A 37 -15.22 11.86 -11.18
C ALA A 37 -14.39 13.07 -11.64
N PHE A 38 -13.13 13.18 -11.21
CA PHE A 38 -12.19 14.23 -11.63
C PHE A 38 -11.30 13.80 -12.80
N ALA A 39 -11.47 12.59 -13.34
CA ALA A 39 -10.71 12.12 -14.51
C ALA A 39 -10.96 12.99 -15.75
N HIS A 40 -12.09 13.71 -15.79
CA HIS A 40 -12.43 14.66 -16.85
C HIS A 40 -11.67 16.01 -16.77
N TYR A 41 -10.99 16.32 -15.66
CA TYR A 41 -10.10 17.49 -15.54
C TYR A 41 -8.68 17.23 -16.07
N ARG A 42 -8.47 16.12 -16.78
CA ARG A 42 -7.15 15.76 -17.33
C ARG A 42 -6.90 16.50 -18.65
N TRP A 43 -6.65 17.80 -18.55
CA TRP A 43 -5.81 18.58 -19.46
C TRP A 43 -4.57 18.99 -18.69
#